data_AF-A0A7C6ED90-F1
#
_entry.id   AF-A0A7C6ED90-F1
#
_cell.length_a   1.000
_cell.length_b   1.000
_cell.length_c   1.000
_cell.angle_alpha   90.00
_cell.angle_beta   90.00
_cell.angle_gamma   90.00
#
_symmetry.space_group_name_H-M   'P 1'
#
loop_
_entity.id
_entity.type
_entity.pdbx_description
1 polymer ?
#
loop_
_entity_poly.entity_id
_entity_poly.type
_entity_poly.pdbx_seq_one_letter_code
_entity_poly.pdbx_strand_id
1 'polypeptide(L)'
;MNTLLILSIILFLTQGVSQEKPILFDYPDKIIMQNSFLRVEIAKISGELLSFTHLKQDRTVNLLSKPATIHFRDMRNNKGYQLTEGEITNIFRKIYPDSVKVIFNINYNDHHQKTQYWLQIGFTLDRQALRWDALLKTNFLKDWEANIDFSIPVIEKMRYAFWTDANAPFKLPIARTVVYRMRGEVIPGGCVIPALIIYNDTSDVGLSLVSPFELSKPGLKFQLDTNNFIISNYHLRLSRNHPAQTAVYIVPHEADWRAGLAWIYDKYPEYFNPVAKKVLEGEGWYMMIDPEWSKESLENLKRKGVTWVEFHGHFPFYGL
;
A
#
# COMPACT_ATOMS: atom_id res chain seq x y z
N MET A 1 35.54 -6.76 -30.21
CA MET A 1 34.30 -7.47 -29.81
C MET A 1 33.44 -6.74 -28.77
N ASN A 2 33.89 -5.65 -28.12
CA ASN A 2 33.11 -4.97 -27.07
C ASN A 2 32.22 -3.80 -27.53
N THR A 3 32.35 -3.32 -28.76
CA THR A 3 31.59 -2.16 -29.25
C THR A 3 30.21 -2.53 -29.82
N LEU A 4 30.04 -3.76 -30.30
CA LEU A 4 28.77 -4.24 -30.86
C LEU A 4 27.73 -4.59 -29.78
N LEU A 5 28.16 -5.01 -28.57
CA LEU A 5 27.22 -5.32 -27.48
C LEU A 5 26.55 -4.06 -26.92
N ILE A 6 27.28 -2.93 -26.90
CA ILE A 6 26.80 -1.64 -26.38
C ILE A 6 25.80 -1.01 -27.35
N LEU A 7 25.97 -1.17 -28.67
CA LEU A 7 25.00 -0.65 -29.65
C LEU A 7 23.66 -1.41 -29.64
N SER A 8 23.65 -2.72 -29.37
CA SER A 8 22.41 -3.47 -29.21
C SER A 8 21.59 -3.05 -27.99
N ILE A 9 22.23 -2.58 -26.90
CA ILE A 9 21.50 -2.07 -25.72
C ILE A 9 20.93 -0.66 -25.97
N ILE A 10 21.61 0.15 -26.79
CA ILE A 10 21.14 1.52 -27.12
C ILE A 10 20.02 1.48 -28.16
N LEU A 11 19.99 0.52 -29.10
CA LEU A 11 18.89 0.39 -30.07
C LEU A 11 17.57 -0.12 -29.47
N PHE A 12 17.61 -0.80 -28.31
CA PHE A 12 16.40 -1.24 -27.60
C PHE A 12 15.71 -0.12 -26.80
N LEU A 13 16.35 1.04 -26.64
CA LEU A 13 15.80 2.18 -25.90
C LEU A 13 15.05 3.18 -26.78
N THR A 14 15.07 3.04 -28.11
CA THR A 14 14.50 4.03 -29.05
C THR A 14 13.51 3.48 -30.07
N GLN A 15 13.23 2.17 -30.07
CA GLN A 15 12.16 1.62 -30.90
C GLN A 15 10.91 1.39 -30.07
N GLY A 16 9.84 2.13 -30.38
CA GLY A 16 8.50 2.04 -29.80
C GLY A 16 7.77 0.72 -30.11
N VAL A 17 8.42 -0.40 -29.84
CA VAL A 17 7.83 -1.74 -29.90
C VAL A 17 7.44 -2.12 -28.48
N SER A 18 6.13 -2.26 -28.29
CA SER A 18 5.45 -2.79 -27.10
C SER A 18 6.31 -3.77 -26.30
N GLN A 19 6.97 -3.30 -25.23
CA GLN A 19 7.40 -4.17 -24.16
C GLN A 19 6.25 -4.29 -23.15
N GLU A 20 5.24 -5.07 -23.51
CA GLU A 20 4.16 -5.42 -22.59
C GLU A 20 4.64 -6.21 -21.36
N LYS A 21 5.79 -6.90 -21.46
CA LYS A 21 6.29 -7.77 -20.39
C LYS A 21 7.33 -7.08 -19.53
N PRO A 22 7.24 -7.24 -18.19
CA PRO A 22 8.28 -6.77 -17.29
C PRO A 22 9.62 -7.46 -17.53
N ILE A 23 10.69 -6.69 -17.45
CA ILE A 23 12.09 -7.13 -17.60
C ILE A 23 12.90 -6.73 -16.37
N LEU A 24 14.00 -7.46 -16.16
CA LEU A 24 14.92 -7.27 -15.04
C LEU A 24 16.35 -7.14 -15.54
N PHE A 25 17.04 -6.10 -15.08
CA PHE A 25 18.47 -5.89 -15.31
C PHE A 25 19.23 -5.92 -13.98
N ASP A 26 20.37 -6.60 -13.97
CA ASP A 26 21.15 -6.83 -12.75
C ASP A 26 22.53 -6.17 -12.88
N TYR A 27 22.70 -5.01 -12.24
CA TYR A 27 23.94 -4.23 -12.24
C TYR A 27 24.74 -4.48 -10.96
N PRO A 28 26.05 -4.14 -10.89
CA PRO A 28 26.86 -4.38 -9.69
C PRO A 28 26.28 -3.79 -8.40
N ASP A 29 25.74 -2.57 -8.48
CA ASP A 29 25.26 -1.76 -7.35
C ASP A 29 23.74 -1.73 -7.20
N LYS A 30 22.99 -2.09 -8.26
CA LYS A 30 21.53 -1.99 -8.29
C LYS A 30 20.85 -3.04 -9.15
N ILE A 31 19.55 -3.21 -8.94
CA ILE A 31 18.66 -4.01 -9.78
C ILE A 31 17.63 -3.07 -10.40
N ILE A 32 17.37 -3.22 -11.69
CA ILE A 32 16.37 -2.43 -12.41
C ILE A 32 15.25 -3.35 -12.86
N MET A 33 14.01 -2.99 -12.52
CA MET A 33 12.80 -3.65 -13.01
C MET A 33 12.07 -2.65 -13.91
N GLN A 34 11.66 -3.07 -15.10
CA GLN A 34 11.02 -2.17 -16.07
C GLN A 34 9.90 -2.87 -16.83
N ASN A 35 8.84 -2.14 -17.16
CA ASN A 35 7.84 -2.52 -18.16
C ASN A 35 7.58 -1.32 -19.11
N SER A 36 6.48 -1.32 -19.86
CA SER A 36 6.18 -0.26 -20.84
C SER A 36 5.93 1.14 -20.25
N PHE A 37 5.58 1.26 -18.96
CA PHE A 37 5.18 2.53 -18.33
C PHE A 37 5.95 2.84 -17.05
N LEU A 38 6.72 1.90 -16.51
CA LEU A 38 7.39 2.06 -15.23
C LEU A 38 8.81 1.50 -15.27
N ARG A 39 9.75 2.26 -14.71
CA ARG A 39 11.12 1.83 -14.41
C ARG A 39 11.44 2.08 -12.94
N VAL A 40 11.91 1.03 -12.28
CA VAL A 40 12.17 0.94 -10.84
C VAL A 40 13.64 0.60 -10.65
N GLU A 41 14.39 1.39 -9.90
CA GLU A 41 15.78 1.07 -9.53
C GLU A 41 15.89 0.77 -8.04
N ILE A 42 16.50 -0.35 -7.66
CA ILE A 42 16.61 -0.83 -6.28
C ILE A 42 18.09 -1.00 -5.92
N ALA A 43 18.53 -0.40 -4.82
CA ALA A 43 19.89 -0.53 -4.31
C ALA A 43 20.16 -1.96 -3.85
N LYS A 44 21.25 -2.58 -4.32
CA LYS A 44 21.64 -3.92 -3.84
C LYS A 44 22.16 -3.93 -2.42
N ILE A 45 22.72 -2.82 -1.97
CA ILE A 45 23.37 -2.69 -0.66
C ILE A 45 22.37 -2.51 0.48
N SER A 46 21.18 -1.98 0.20
CA SER A 46 20.17 -1.66 1.21
C SER A 46 18.78 -2.23 0.91
N GLY A 47 18.48 -2.57 -0.35
CA GLY A 47 17.11 -2.91 -0.78
C GLY A 47 16.18 -1.69 -0.90
N GLU A 48 16.72 -0.47 -0.78
CA GLU A 48 15.95 0.77 -0.96
C GLU A 48 15.59 1.00 -2.43
N LEU A 49 14.42 1.61 -2.64
CA LEU A 49 13.97 2.02 -3.95
C LEU A 49 14.60 3.38 -4.29
N LEU A 50 15.62 3.39 -5.14
CA LEU A 50 16.40 4.56 -5.53
C LEU A 50 15.65 5.50 -6.48
N SER A 51 14.87 4.93 -7.40
CA SER A 51 14.06 5.72 -8.33
C SER A 51 12.79 4.98 -8.73
N PHE A 52 11.76 5.77 -9.02
CA PHE A 52 10.49 5.30 -9.56
C PHE A 52 10.11 6.22 -10.71
N THR A 53 10.37 5.77 -11.93
CA THR A 53 10.26 6.60 -13.14
C THR A 53 9.06 6.17 -13.96
N HIS A 54 8.09 7.06 -14.13
CA HIS A 54 7.00 6.88 -15.06
C HIS A 54 7.50 7.14 -16.49
N LEU A 55 7.28 6.17 -17.37
CA LEU A 55 7.67 6.18 -18.77
C LEU A 55 6.43 6.53 -19.62
N LYS A 56 6.43 7.69 -20.27
CA LYS A 56 5.49 8.06 -21.32
C LYS A 56 6.24 8.24 -22.63
N GLN A 57 5.54 8.08 -23.76
CA GLN A 57 6.16 8.06 -25.10
C GLN A 57 7.06 9.26 -25.40
N ASP A 58 6.74 10.42 -24.82
CA ASP A 58 7.40 11.70 -25.04
C ASP A 58 8.12 12.26 -23.81
N ARG A 59 7.97 11.62 -22.63
CA ARG A 59 8.51 12.13 -21.36
C ARG A 59 8.78 11.04 -20.34
N THR A 60 9.84 11.22 -19.58
CA THR A 60 10.14 10.40 -18.39
C THR A 60 10.11 11.28 -17.15
N VAL A 61 9.45 10.81 -16.09
CA VAL A 61 9.32 11.56 -14.84
C VAL A 61 9.71 10.66 -13.68
N ASN A 62 10.85 10.95 -13.03
CA ASN A 62 11.18 10.33 -11.75
C ASN A 62 10.31 10.97 -10.66
N LEU A 63 9.54 10.14 -9.96
CA LEU A 63 8.55 10.58 -9.00
C LEU A 63 9.09 10.66 -7.58
N LEU A 64 10.21 9.99 -7.30
CA LEU A 64 10.87 10.06 -6.00
C LEU A 64 11.78 11.29 -5.89
N SER A 65 11.66 12.04 -4.80
CA SER A 65 12.64 13.08 -4.44
C SER A 65 13.84 12.53 -3.66
N LYS A 66 13.68 11.37 -3.01
CA LYS A 66 14.72 10.65 -2.24
C LYS A 66 14.48 9.13 -2.36
N PRO A 67 15.43 8.26 -1.98
CA PRO A 67 15.16 6.82 -1.93
C PRO A 67 13.93 6.52 -1.05
N ALA A 68 13.02 5.70 -1.55
CA ALA A 68 11.92 5.17 -0.75
C ALA A 68 12.41 3.96 0.05
N THR A 69 11.94 3.83 1.28
CA THR A 69 12.47 2.85 2.24
C THR A 69 11.37 2.24 3.11
N ILE A 70 11.71 1.16 3.82
CA ILE A 70 10.86 0.55 4.84
C ILE A 70 11.50 0.78 6.20
N HIS A 71 10.69 1.17 7.17
CA HIS A 71 11.04 1.17 8.58
C HIS A 71 10.17 0.15 9.30
N PHE A 72 10.73 -0.59 10.25
CA PHE A 72 9.91 -1.34 11.18
C PHE A 72 10.23 -0.96 12.62
N ARG A 73 9.25 -1.12 13.51
CA ARG A 73 9.39 -0.84 14.94
C ARG A 73 8.98 -2.05 15.75
N ASP A 74 9.85 -2.46 16.68
CA ASP A 74 9.53 -3.38 17.77
C ASP A 74 8.89 -2.59 18.92
N MET A 75 7.59 -2.77 19.14
CA MET A 75 6.86 -2.02 20.16
C MET A 75 7.10 -2.55 21.58
N ARG A 76 7.73 -3.72 21.76
CA ARG A 76 8.16 -4.20 23.09
C ARG A 76 9.16 -3.24 23.73
N ASN A 77 10.05 -2.68 22.90
CA ASN A 77 11.13 -1.80 23.35
C ASN A 77 11.02 -0.38 22.77
N ASN A 78 9.98 -0.11 21.98
CA ASN A 78 9.83 1.12 21.20
C ASN A 78 11.07 1.45 20.35
N LYS A 79 11.67 0.43 19.72
CA LYS A 79 12.89 0.56 18.92
C LYS A 79 12.59 0.42 17.44
N GLY A 80 13.03 1.40 16.65
CA GLY A 80 12.93 1.38 15.19
C GLY A 80 14.18 0.84 14.52
N TYR A 81 14.00 0.31 13.32
CA TYR A 81 15.05 -0.23 12.47
C TYR A 81 14.87 0.26 11.04
N GLN A 82 15.97 0.70 10.43
CA GLN A 82 16.02 1.12 9.02
C GLN A 82 16.63 0.03 8.14
N LEU A 83 16.40 0.08 6.81
CA LEU A 83 16.99 -0.90 5.90
C LEU A 83 18.53 -0.92 5.93
N THR A 84 19.14 0.26 6.02
CA THR A 84 20.60 0.46 6.04
C THR A 84 21.29 -0.06 7.31
N GLU A 85 20.54 -0.36 8.36
CA GLU A 85 21.07 -0.93 9.61
C GLU A 85 21.15 -2.46 9.56
N GLY A 86 20.51 -3.09 8.56
CA GLY A 86 20.46 -4.53 8.42
C GLY A 86 21.51 -5.07 7.44
N GLU A 87 21.87 -6.33 7.61
CA GLU A 87 22.78 -7.03 6.70
C GLU A 87 21.99 -7.83 5.67
N ILE A 88 22.15 -7.52 4.39
CA ILE A 88 21.58 -8.32 3.30
C ILE A 88 22.33 -9.65 3.21
N THR A 89 21.63 -10.74 3.51
CA THR A 89 22.18 -12.10 3.45
C THR A 89 21.96 -12.77 2.12
N ASN A 90 20.90 -12.39 1.40
CA ASN A 90 20.65 -12.92 0.08
C ASN A 90 19.76 -11.99 -0.77
N ILE A 91 19.91 -12.11 -2.08
CA ILE A 91 19.04 -11.47 -3.06
C ILE A 91 18.58 -12.53 -4.07
N PHE A 92 17.28 -12.83 -4.11
CA PHE A 92 16.69 -13.73 -5.08
C PHE A 92 16.04 -12.95 -6.21
N ARG A 93 16.08 -13.52 -7.42
CA ARG A 93 15.43 -12.99 -8.61
C ARG A 93 14.60 -14.10 -9.23
N LYS A 94 13.39 -13.79 -9.65
CA LYS A 94 12.50 -14.71 -10.36
C LYS A 94 11.85 -13.98 -11.52
N ILE A 95 11.85 -14.61 -12.68
CA ILE A 95 11.17 -14.13 -13.88
C ILE A 95 9.99 -15.07 -14.12
N TYR A 96 8.80 -14.50 -14.23
CA TYR A 96 7.55 -15.18 -14.55
C TYR A 96 7.07 -14.73 -15.94
N PRO A 97 6.09 -15.42 -16.55
CA PRO A 97 5.57 -15.03 -17.86
C PRO A 97 5.08 -13.58 -17.94
N ASP A 98 4.49 -13.06 -16.86
CA ASP A 98 3.83 -11.75 -16.80
C ASP A 98 4.36 -10.83 -15.68
N SER A 99 5.41 -11.24 -14.98
CA SER A 99 6.00 -10.43 -13.91
C SER A 99 7.46 -10.77 -13.65
N VAL A 100 8.18 -9.83 -13.03
CA VAL A 100 9.51 -10.06 -12.47
C VAL A 100 9.48 -9.80 -10.97
N LYS A 101 10.23 -10.59 -10.21
CA LYS A 101 10.30 -10.48 -8.75
C LYS A 101 11.73 -10.45 -8.25
N VAL A 102 12.00 -9.54 -7.33
CA VAL A 102 13.25 -9.45 -6.57
C VAL A 102 12.93 -9.59 -5.09
N ILE A 103 13.71 -10.38 -4.36
CA ILE A 103 13.54 -10.60 -2.92
C ILE A 103 14.86 -10.35 -2.21
N PHE A 104 14.85 -9.50 -1.20
CA PHE A 104 15.97 -9.23 -0.31
C PHE A 104 15.70 -9.88 1.05
N ASN A 105 16.66 -10.62 1.58
CA ASN A 105 16.63 -11.11 2.96
C ASN A 105 17.62 -10.31 3.80
N ILE A 106 17.11 -9.62 4.81
CA ILE A 106 17.87 -8.70 5.64
C ILE A 106 17.83 -9.18 7.09
N ASN A 107 19.00 -9.32 7.70
CA ASN A 107 19.14 -9.74 9.08
C ASN A 107 19.46 -8.54 9.96
N TYR A 108 18.82 -8.50 11.14
CA TYR A 108 19.12 -7.55 12.19
C TYR A 108 19.46 -8.30 13.46
N ASN A 109 20.70 -8.12 13.93
CA ASN A 109 21.16 -8.70 15.18
C ASN A 109 21.18 -7.62 16.26
N ASP A 110 20.21 -7.66 17.18
CA ASP A 110 20.29 -6.88 18.41
C ASP A 110 21.11 -7.66 19.44
N HIS A 111 22.43 -7.45 19.41
CA HIS A 111 23.38 -8.13 20.30
C HIS A 111 23.10 -7.86 21.79
N HIS A 112 22.51 -6.70 22.13
CA HIS A 112 22.21 -6.36 23.52
C HIS A 112 21.03 -7.18 24.07
N GLN A 113 20.05 -7.49 23.22
CA GLN A 113 18.82 -8.16 23.65
C GLN A 113 18.71 -9.63 23.23
N LYS A 114 19.75 -10.19 22.60
CA LYS A 114 19.73 -11.54 21.97
C LYS A 114 18.51 -11.74 21.05
N THR A 115 17.97 -10.64 20.53
CA THR A 115 16.80 -10.66 19.66
C THR A 115 17.29 -10.59 18.22
N GLN A 116 16.74 -11.46 17.39
CA GLN A 116 17.04 -11.47 15.96
C GLN A 116 15.77 -11.14 15.19
N TYR A 117 15.92 -10.30 14.18
CA TYR A 117 14.89 -10.03 13.20
C TYR A 117 15.36 -10.44 11.82
N TRP A 118 14.43 -10.97 11.04
CA TRP A 118 14.61 -11.25 9.62
C TRP A 118 13.53 -10.50 8.86
N LEU A 119 13.93 -9.54 8.05
CA LEU A 119 13.03 -8.82 7.15
C LEU A 119 13.24 -9.36 5.75
N GLN A 120 12.19 -9.93 5.17
CA GLN A 120 12.16 -10.26 3.74
C GLN A 120 11.39 -9.16 3.01
N ILE A 121 12.04 -8.50 2.06
CA ILE A 121 11.45 -7.46 1.21
C ILE A 121 11.27 -8.03 -0.19
N GLY A 122 10.08 -7.92 -0.74
CA GLY A 122 9.78 -8.38 -2.10
C GLY A 122 9.36 -7.23 -2.99
N PHE A 123 9.92 -7.14 -4.19
CA PHE A 123 9.45 -6.26 -5.26
C PHE A 123 8.93 -7.14 -6.38
N THR A 124 7.65 -7.04 -6.72
CA THR A 124 7.04 -7.75 -7.85
C THR A 124 6.49 -6.73 -8.83
N LEU A 125 7.07 -6.64 -10.03
CA LEU A 125 6.60 -5.76 -11.10
C LEU A 125 5.84 -6.61 -12.11
N ASP A 126 4.55 -6.30 -12.30
CA ASP A 126 3.72 -6.85 -13.36
C ASP A 126 3.48 -5.79 -14.46
N ARG A 127 2.50 -6.04 -15.34
CA ARG A 127 2.13 -5.13 -16.43
C ARG A 127 1.31 -3.92 -16.01
N GLN A 128 1.02 -3.71 -14.72
CA GLN A 128 0.20 -2.60 -14.25
C GLN A 128 0.76 -1.91 -13.00
N ALA A 129 1.45 -2.66 -12.13
CA ALA A 129 1.83 -2.16 -10.82
C ALA A 129 3.14 -2.77 -10.31
N LEU A 130 3.77 -2.03 -9.39
CA LEU A 130 4.79 -2.56 -8.49
C LEU A 130 4.12 -2.97 -7.18
N ARG A 131 4.21 -4.24 -6.79
CA ARG A 131 3.91 -4.71 -5.44
C ARG A 131 5.18 -4.73 -4.61
N TRP A 132 5.18 -4.03 -3.48
CA TRP A 132 6.26 -3.99 -2.51
C TRP A 132 5.82 -4.67 -1.21
N ASP A 133 6.31 -5.89 -1.00
CA ASP A 133 6.01 -6.75 0.14
C ASP A 133 7.05 -6.60 1.26
N ALA A 134 6.59 -6.69 2.51
CA ALA A 134 7.42 -6.79 3.70
C ALA A 134 6.94 -7.94 4.59
N LEU A 135 7.86 -8.85 4.95
CA LEU A 135 7.61 -9.95 5.87
C LEU A 135 8.66 -9.93 6.98
N LEU A 136 8.25 -9.53 8.17
CA LEU A 136 9.09 -9.45 9.37
C LEU A 136 8.92 -10.71 10.21
N LYS A 137 10.03 -11.36 10.52
CA LYS A 137 10.12 -12.53 11.40
C LYS A 137 11.06 -12.25 12.57
N THR A 138 10.92 -13.06 13.61
CA THR A 138 11.76 -12.97 14.82
C THR A 138 11.92 -14.33 15.49
N ASN A 139 12.79 -14.40 16.51
CA ASN A 139 13.10 -15.62 17.26
C ASN A 139 12.35 -15.73 18.59
N PHE A 140 11.68 -14.67 19.08
CA PHE A 140 11.01 -14.71 20.37
C PHE A 140 9.67 -15.46 20.33
N LEU A 141 9.29 -16.12 21.44
CA LEU A 141 8.10 -16.98 21.50
C LEU A 141 6.79 -16.23 21.80
N LYS A 142 6.85 -15.19 22.63
CA LYS A 142 5.67 -14.43 23.06
C LYS A 142 5.25 -13.45 21.96
N ASP A 143 3.95 -13.27 21.76
CA ASP A 143 3.47 -12.26 20.82
C ASP A 143 3.73 -10.84 21.32
N TRP A 144 4.19 -10.01 20.40
CA TRP A 144 4.40 -8.58 20.58
C TRP A 144 3.85 -7.83 19.39
N GLU A 145 3.67 -6.53 19.57
CA GLU A 145 3.28 -5.64 18.48
C GLU A 145 4.50 -5.20 17.67
N ALA A 146 4.34 -5.15 16.36
CA ALA A 146 5.26 -4.51 15.44
C ALA A 146 4.53 -3.54 14.52
N ASN A 147 5.25 -2.52 14.07
CA ASN A 147 4.79 -1.61 13.02
C ASN A 147 5.72 -1.71 11.82
N ILE A 148 5.17 -1.62 10.61
CA ILE A 148 5.91 -1.57 9.35
C ILE A 148 5.41 -0.37 8.55
N ASP A 149 6.32 0.56 8.29
CA ASP A 149 6.08 1.84 7.64
C ASP A 149 6.78 1.86 6.27
N PHE A 150 6.04 2.13 5.19
CA PHE A 150 6.61 2.39 3.86
C PHE A 150 6.73 3.90 3.67
N SER A 151 7.96 4.41 3.55
CA SER A 151 8.24 5.83 3.31
C SER A 151 8.51 6.07 1.83
N ILE A 152 7.64 6.84 1.18
CA ILE A 152 7.62 7.07 -0.27
C ILE A 152 7.65 8.59 -0.51
N PRO A 153 8.82 9.20 -0.78
CA PRO A 153 8.97 10.66 -0.89
C PRO A 153 8.56 11.15 -2.29
N VAL A 154 7.25 11.23 -2.53
CA VAL A 154 6.64 11.58 -3.84
C VAL A 154 5.90 12.92 -3.85
N ILE A 155 5.65 13.51 -2.66
CA ILE A 155 4.74 14.67 -2.51
C ILE A 155 5.24 15.88 -3.31
N GLU A 156 6.55 16.13 -3.36
CA GLU A 156 7.15 17.25 -4.10
C GLU A 156 6.80 17.28 -5.59
N LYS A 157 6.40 16.14 -6.18
CA LYS A 157 6.06 16.02 -7.60
C LYS A 157 4.56 16.02 -7.86
N MET A 158 3.73 16.08 -6.82
CA MET A 158 2.28 15.92 -6.90
C MET A 158 1.55 17.20 -6.51
N ARG A 159 0.39 17.45 -7.13
CA ARG A 159 -0.42 18.66 -6.90
C ARG A 159 -1.73 18.36 -6.19
N TYR A 160 -2.22 17.13 -6.28
CA TYR A 160 -3.48 16.71 -5.72
C TYR A 160 -3.35 15.36 -5.04
N ALA A 161 -4.22 15.13 -4.05
CA ALA A 161 -4.40 13.85 -3.38
C ALA A 161 -5.90 13.55 -3.26
N PHE A 162 -6.25 12.28 -3.37
CA PHE A 162 -7.60 11.77 -3.23
C PHE A 162 -7.57 10.58 -2.28
N TRP A 163 -8.50 10.59 -1.34
CA TRP A 163 -8.96 9.46 -0.55
C TRP A 163 -10.47 9.62 -0.37
N THR A 164 -11.15 8.58 0.11
CA THR A 164 -12.61 8.60 0.28
C THR A 164 -13.03 9.48 1.45
N ASP A 165 -13.04 10.78 1.23
CA ASP A 165 -13.51 11.85 2.12
C ASP A 165 -14.41 12.79 1.30
N ALA A 166 -15.43 13.35 1.93
CA ALA A 166 -16.43 14.19 1.26
C ALA A 166 -15.81 15.44 0.58
N ASN A 167 -14.62 15.88 1.03
CA ASN A 167 -13.94 17.06 0.50
C ASN A 167 -12.84 16.73 -0.52
N ALA A 168 -12.69 15.47 -0.94
CA ALA A 168 -11.71 15.10 -1.94
C ALA A 168 -12.10 15.63 -3.35
N PRO A 169 -11.13 15.93 -4.23
CA PRO A 169 -9.69 15.86 -4.03
C PRO A 169 -9.12 17.07 -3.27
N PHE A 170 -7.98 16.85 -2.61
CA PHE A 170 -7.26 17.85 -1.83
C PHE A 170 -6.05 18.37 -2.61
N LYS A 171 -5.72 19.65 -2.44
CA LYS A 171 -4.50 20.24 -3.00
C LYS A 171 -3.29 19.91 -2.12
N LEU A 172 -2.17 19.54 -2.75
CA LEU A 172 -0.87 19.32 -2.11
C LEU A 172 0.04 20.55 -2.21
N PRO A 173 1.00 20.72 -1.29
CA PRO A 173 1.26 19.87 -0.12
C PRO A 173 0.24 20.10 1.01
N ILE A 174 -0.05 19.05 1.79
CA ILE A 174 -0.87 19.12 3.00
C ILE A 174 -0.29 18.20 4.06
N ALA A 175 -0.24 18.67 5.31
CA ALA A 175 0.06 17.82 6.45
C ALA A 175 -1.24 17.15 6.94
N ARG A 176 -1.37 15.84 6.76
CA ARG A 176 -2.59 15.13 7.16
C ARG A 176 -2.31 13.67 7.47
N THR A 177 -3.00 13.13 8.48
CA THR A 177 -3.08 11.69 8.71
C THR A 177 -4.46 11.21 8.29
N VAL A 178 -4.50 10.20 7.43
CA VAL A 178 -5.72 9.54 6.97
C VAL A 178 -5.75 8.12 7.54
N VAL A 179 -6.76 7.78 8.34
CA VAL A 179 -6.84 6.48 9.02
C VAL A 179 -7.86 5.58 8.31
N TYR A 180 -7.42 4.39 7.93
CA TYR A 180 -8.31 3.39 7.32
C TYR A 180 -9.22 2.77 8.38
N ARG A 181 -10.53 2.74 8.12
CA ARG A 181 -11.56 2.20 9.03
C ARG A 181 -11.43 2.74 10.45
N MET A 182 -11.37 4.06 10.56
CA MET A 182 -11.32 4.74 11.85
C MET A 182 -12.52 4.30 12.72
N ARG A 183 -12.24 3.85 13.95
CA ARG A 183 -13.28 3.56 14.94
C ARG A 183 -13.65 4.88 15.64
N GLY A 184 -14.88 5.34 15.48
CA GLY A 184 -15.43 6.51 16.18
C GLY A 184 -15.78 7.68 15.24
N GLU A 185 -16.91 8.33 15.51
CA GLU A 185 -17.69 9.14 14.55
C GLU A 185 -17.20 10.59 14.28
N VAL A 186 -16.07 11.08 14.82
CA VAL A 186 -15.92 12.55 14.97
C VAL A 186 -14.62 13.17 14.44
N ILE A 187 -13.70 12.42 13.80
CA ILE A 187 -12.45 13.04 13.29
C ILE A 187 -12.44 13.12 11.75
N PRO A 188 -12.29 14.32 11.16
CA PRO A 188 -12.00 14.49 9.74
C PRO A 188 -10.71 13.73 9.35
N GLY A 189 -10.76 12.86 8.35
CA GLY A 189 -9.59 12.08 7.89
C GLY A 189 -9.71 10.57 7.99
N GLY A 190 -10.90 10.00 8.06
CA GLY A 190 -11.09 8.57 7.78
C GLY A 190 -10.99 8.27 6.28
N CYS A 191 -10.65 7.03 5.93
CA CYS A 191 -10.94 6.47 4.62
C CYS A 191 -11.56 5.06 4.72
N VAL A 192 -12.43 4.74 3.77
CA VAL A 192 -13.09 3.43 3.65
C VAL A 192 -12.43 2.53 2.63
N ILE A 193 -11.71 3.10 1.65
CA ILE A 193 -10.83 2.35 0.74
C ILE A 193 -9.39 2.47 1.28
N PRO A 194 -8.64 1.36 1.46
CA PRO A 194 -7.28 1.38 1.98
C PRO A 194 -6.28 1.81 0.88
N ALA A 195 -6.54 2.96 0.28
CA ALA A 195 -5.75 3.54 -0.79
C ALA A 195 -5.71 5.06 -0.66
N LEU A 196 -4.64 5.64 -1.21
CA LEU A 196 -4.54 7.06 -1.46
C LEU A 196 -4.00 7.27 -2.87
N ILE A 197 -4.60 8.20 -3.60
CA ILE A 197 -4.28 8.48 -4.99
C ILE A 197 -3.71 9.89 -5.06
N ILE A 198 -2.49 10.05 -5.55
CA ILE A 198 -1.84 11.36 -5.73
C ILE A 198 -1.60 11.59 -7.21
N TYR A 199 -1.73 12.84 -7.66
CA TYR A 199 -1.55 13.14 -9.07
C TYR A 199 -1.13 14.59 -9.33
N ASN A 200 -0.62 14.81 -10.53
CA ASN A 200 -0.22 16.10 -11.06
C ASN A 200 -0.80 16.25 -12.46
N ASP A 201 -1.83 17.08 -12.58
CA ASP A 201 -2.52 17.44 -13.81
C ASP A 201 -1.62 18.12 -14.86
N THR A 202 -0.56 18.83 -14.43
CA THR A 202 0.35 19.53 -15.34
C THR A 202 1.33 18.57 -16.01
N SER A 203 1.93 17.66 -15.24
CA SER A 203 2.79 16.62 -15.79
C SER A 203 2.01 15.40 -16.27
N ASP A 204 0.68 15.42 -16.12
CA ASP A 204 -0.24 14.31 -16.39
C ASP A 204 0.36 12.97 -15.91
N VAL A 205 0.62 12.89 -14.60
CA VAL A 205 1.03 11.66 -13.90
C VAL A 205 0.22 11.49 -12.63
N GLY A 206 -0.23 10.27 -12.37
CA GLY A 206 -0.84 9.82 -11.13
C GLY A 206 -0.15 8.60 -10.54
N LEU A 207 -0.25 8.45 -9.22
CA LEU A 207 0.14 7.27 -8.47
C LEU A 207 -0.97 6.89 -7.49
N SER A 208 -1.38 5.63 -7.53
CA SER A 208 -2.19 5.03 -6.48
C SER A 208 -1.32 4.19 -5.56
N LEU A 209 -1.43 4.48 -4.26
CA LEU A 209 -0.75 3.79 -3.18
C LEU A 209 -1.79 2.98 -2.43
N VAL A 210 -1.84 1.67 -2.71
CA VAL A 210 -2.93 0.79 -2.29
C VAL A 210 -2.41 -0.28 -1.35
N SER A 211 -2.93 -0.36 -0.14
CA SER A 211 -2.67 -1.50 0.74
C SER A 211 -3.52 -2.69 0.26
N PRO A 212 -2.91 -3.86 -0.07
CA PRO A 212 -3.61 -4.99 -0.67
C PRO A 212 -4.77 -5.50 0.19
N PHE A 213 -5.94 -5.74 -0.39
CA PHE A 213 -7.17 -5.97 0.38
C PHE A 213 -7.14 -7.33 1.08
N GLU A 214 -6.42 -8.29 0.52
CA GLU A 214 -6.26 -9.66 1.02
C GLU A 214 -5.39 -9.77 2.29
N LEU A 215 -4.60 -8.74 2.62
CA LEU A 215 -3.77 -8.73 3.83
C LEU A 215 -4.52 -8.19 5.04
N SER A 216 -4.28 -8.78 6.21
CA SER A 216 -4.80 -8.28 7.49
C SER A 216 -4.27 -6.88 7.78
N LYS A 217 -5.16 -5.96 8.19
CA LYS A 217 -4.81 -4.57 8.54
C LYS A 217 -5.37 -4.24 9.93
N PRO A 218 -4.73 -4.71 11.03
CA PRO A 218 -5.16 -4.38 12.39
C PRO A 218 -5.19 -2.85 12.62
N GLY A 219 -4.22 -2.14 12.04
CA GLY A 219 -4.22 -0.70 11.90
C GLY A 219 -3.52 -0.30 10.59
N LEU A 220 -4.11 0.66 9.87
CA LEU A 220 -3.53 1.25 8.68
C LEU A 220 -3.81 2.75 8.67
N LYS A 221 -2.77 3.55 8.44
CA LYS A 221 -2.89 4.98 8.21
C LYS A 221 -1.93 5.46 7.13
N PHE A 222 -2.32 6.53 6.45
CA PHE A 222 -1.53 7.25 5.47
C PHE A 222 -1.15 8.59 6.10
N GLN A 223 0.14 8.87 6.24
CA GLN A 223 0.63 10.11 6.77
C GLN A 223 1.26 10.90 5.63
N LEU A 224 0.64 12.04 5.32
CA LEU A 224 1.17 13.02 4.38
C LEU A 224 1.83 14.10 5.23
N ASP A 225 3.12 14.33 5.01
CA ASP A 225 3.77 15.57 5.42
C ASP A 225 4.07 16.41 4.16
N THR A 226 4.75 17.56 4.30
CA THR A 226 5.00 18.45 3.14
C THR A 226 5.91 17.84 2.09
N ASN A 227 6.68 16.79 2.45
CA ASN A 227 7.77 16.23 1.63
C ASN A 227 7.64 14.72 1.42
N ASN A 228 7.05 13.99 2.37
CA ASN A 228 6.99 12.53 2.41
C ASN A 228 5.56 12.03 2.50
N PHE A 229 5.39 10.83 1.97
CA PHE A 229 4.21 10.03 2.15
C PHE A 229 4.58 8.75 2.89
N ILE A 230 3.90 8.45 4.00
CA ILE A 230 4.16 7.26 4.82
C ILE A 230 2.90 6.40 4.90
N ILE A 231 3.03 5.11 4.57
CA ILE A 231 1.99 4.11 4.78
C ILE A 231 2.36 3.31 6.02
N SER A 232 1.68 3.58 7.12
CA SER A 232 1.93 2.92 8.40
C SER A 232 0.97 1.77 8.63
N ASN A 233 1.52 0.56 8.70
CA ASN A 233 0.81 -0.63 9.13
C ASN A 233 1.19 -0.88 10.59
N TYR A 234 0.21 -0.78 11.49
CA TYR A 234 0.45 -0.82 12.93
C TYR A 234 -0.45 -1.83 13.63
N HIS A 235 -0.12 -2.16 14.89
CA HIS A 235 -0.74 -3.26 15.62
C HIS A 235 -0.57 -4.64 14.96
N LEU A 236 0.55 -4.85 14.22
CA LEU A 236 0.84 -6.16 13.63
C LEU A 236 1.31 -7.12 14.73
N ARG A 237 0.75 -8.33 14.74
CA ARG A 237 1.21 -9.40 15.64
C ARG A 237 2.53 -9.96 15.11
N LEU A 238 3.55 -9.95 15.96
CA LEU A 238 4.87 -10.52 15.68
C LEU A 238 5.24 -11.52 16.77
N SER A 239 5.67 -12.72 16.36
CA SER A 239 6.43 -13.70 17.15
C SER A 239 7.06 -14.73 16.22
N ARG A 240 7.80 -15.70 16.79
CA ARG A 240 8.38 -16.82 16.04
C ARG A 240 7.34 -17.57 15.21
N ASN A 241 6.11 -17.69 15.71
CA ASN A 241 5.03 -18.42 15.05
C ASN A 241 4.07 -17.51 14.27
N HIS A 242 4.12 -16.20 14.50
CA HIS A 242 3.26 -15.21 13.86
C HIS A 242 4.13 -14.13 13.19
N PRO A 243 4.61 -14.34 11.95
CA PRO A 243 5.36 -13.31 11.25
C PRO A 243 4.43 -12.14 10.87
N ALA A 244 4.92 -10.92 11.00
CA ALA A 244 4.18 -9.72 10.60
C ALA A 244 4.35 -9.49 9.09
N GLN A 245 3.24 -9.42 8.36
CA GLN A 245 3.24 -9.24 6.91
C GLN A 245 2.41 -8.02 6.51
N THR A 246 2.95 -7.22 5.60
CA THR A 246 2.21 -6.15 4.92
C THR A 246 2.78 -5.95 3.51
N ALA A 247 2.10 -5.15 2.69
CA ALA A 247 2.56 -4.75 1.38
C ALA A 247 1.88 -3.45 0.94
N VAL A 248 2.41 -2.86 -0.13
CA VAL A 248 1.80 -1.75 -0.87
C VAL A 248 1.86 -2.06 -2.37
N TYR A 249 0.79 -1.78 -3.10
CA TYR A 249 0.84 -1.58 -4.54
C TYR A 249 1.09 -0.11 -4.85
N ILE A 250 2.04 0.13 -5.75
CA ILE A 250 2.31 1.43 -6.35
C ILE A 250 1.90 1.31 -7.82
N VAL A 251 0.82 2.01 -8.18
CA VAL A 251 0.17 1.91 -9.48
C VAL A 251 0.29 3.25 -10.19
N PRO A 252 1.13 3.38 -11.24
CA PRO A 252 1.16 4.57 -12.07
C PRO A 252 -0.07 4.63 -12.98
N HIS A 253 -0.59 5.85 -13.20
CA HIS A 253 -1.70 6.12 -14.09
C HIS A 253 -1.64 7.57 -14.60
N GLU A 254 -2.60 7.99 -15.44
CA GLU A 254 -2.84 9.37 -15.84
C GLU A 254 -3.21 10.26 -14.64
N ALA A 255 -3.20 11.59 -14.81
CA ALA A 255 -3.48 12.51 -13.71
C ALA A 255 -4.98 12.65 -13.36
N ASP A 256 -5.62 11.53 -13.05
CA ASP A 256 -6.99 11.43 -12.59
C ASP A 256 -7.08 10.41 -11.46
N TRP A 257 -7.77 10.77 -10.38
CA TRP A 257 -8.03 9.85 -9.27
C TRP A 257 -8.95 8.69 -9.69
N ARG A 258 -9.79 8.88 -10.71
CA ARG A 258 -10.68 7.84 -11.24
C ARG A 258 -9.92 6.67 -11.85
N ALA A 259 -8.78 6.94 -12.49
CA ALA A 259 -7.94 5.90 -13.08
C ALA A 259 -7.38 4.95 -12.01
N GLY A 260 -6.92 5.53 -10.90
CA GLY A 260 -6.49 4.76 -9.73
C GLY A 260 -7.62 3.93 -9.10
N LEU A 261 -8.81 4.52 -8.98
CA LEU A 261 -9.98 3.76 -8.51
C LEU A 261 -10.42 2.66 -9.47
N ALA A 262 -10.35 2.89 -10.78
CA ALA A 262 -10.65 1.88 -11.80
C ALA A 262 -9.73 0.67 -11.63
N TRP A 263 -8.43 0.89 -11.45
CA TRP A 263 -7.49 -0.19 -11.16
C TRP A 263 -7.84 -0.96 -9.87
N ILE A 264 -8.23 -0.25 -8.81
CA ILE A 264 -8.62 -0.88 -7.53
C ILE A 264 -9.90 -1.70 -7.72
N TYR A 265 -10.88 -1.20 -8.48
CA TYR A 265 -12.12 -1.90 -8.80
C TYR A 265 -11.87 -3.17 -9.61
N ASP A 266 -11.06 -3.07 -10.67
CA ASP A 266 -10.71 -4.22 -11.52
C ASP A 266 -9.96 -5.30 -10.74
N LYS A 267 -9.14 -4.89 -9.76
CA LYS A 267 -8.35 -5.82 -8.94
C LYS A 267 -9.13 -6.47 -7.80
N TYR A 268 -10.09 -5.75 -7.21
CA TYR A 268 -10.89 -6.22 -6.08
C TYR A 268 -12.40 -6.02 -6.32
N PRO A 269 -12.96 -6.57 -7.41
CA PRO A 269 -14.36 -6.36 -7.75
C PRO A 269 -15.31 -6.86 -6.66
N GLU A 270 -14.92 -7.90 -5.90
CA GLU A 270 -15.69 -8.46 -4.79
C GLU A 270 -15.86 -7.49 -3.61
N TYR A 271 -14.96 -6.51 -3.49
CA TYR A 271 -15.08 -5.49 -2.46
C TYR A 271 -16.17 -4.47 -2.77
N PHE A 272 -16.31 -4.09 -4.05
CA PHE A 272 -17.27 -3.08 -4.50
C PHE A 272 -18.61 -3.64 -4.94
N ASN A 273 -18.62 -4.90 -5.39
CA ASN A 273 -19.81 -5.61 -5.78
C ASN A 273 -20.06 -6.74 -4.78
N PRO A 274 -20.48 -6.44 -3.54
CA PRO A 274 -20.75 -7.48 -2.55
C PRO A 274 -21.96 -8.31 -3.01
N VAL A 275 -21.70 -9.44 -3.69
CA VAL A 275 -22.75 -10.40 -4.08
C VAL A 275 -23.05 -11.29 -2.87
N ALA A 276 -23.45 -10.70 -1.76
CA ALA A 276 -24.08 -11.44 -0.68
C ALA A 276 -25.57 -11.50 -1.00
N LYS A 277 -26.05 -12.62 -1.52
CA LYS A 277 -27.48 -12.83 -1.78
C LYS A 277 -28.35 -12.49 -0.56
N LYS A 278 -27.84 -12.75 0.65
CA LYS A 278 -28.49 -12.36 1.92
C LYS A 278 -28.55 -10.84 2.17
N VAL A 279 -27.56 -10.08 1.70
CA VAL A 279 -27.60 -8.61 1.76
C VAL A 279 -28.64 -8.08 0.79
N LEU A 280 -28.72 -8.65 -0.42
CA LEU A 280 -29.74 -8.27 -1.41
C LEU A 280 -31.16 -8.74 -1.03
N GLU A 281 -31.31 -9.94 -0.47
CA GLU A 281 -32.57 -10.44 0.12
C GLU A 281 -32.97 -9.59 1.34
N GLY A 282 -31.97 -8.99 1.99
CA GLY A 282 -32.09 -8.02 3.06
C GLY A 282 -31.76 -6.59 2.61
N GLU A 283 -32.20 -6.16 1.41
CA GLU A 283 -32.24 -4.76 0.97
C GLU A 283 -33.64 -4.14 1.09
N GLY A 284 -33.71 -2.85 1.43
CA GLY A 284 -34.90 -2.27 2.07
C GLY A 284 -34.58 -1.14 3.04
N TRP A 285 -35.62 -0.46 3.52
CA TRP A 285 -35.47 0.75 4.32
C TRP A 285 -34.92 0.41 5.71
N TYR A 286 -33.91 1.15 6.14
CA TYR A 286 -33.21 0.95 7.42
C TYR A 286 -33.49 2.11 8.37
N MET A 287 -33.55 1.83 9.67
CA MET A 287 -33.59 2.85 10.70
C MET A 287 -32.73 2.47 11.91
N MET A 288 -31.91 3.39 12.40
CA MET A 288 -31.28 3.26 13.73
C MET A 288 -32.31 3.60 14.79
N ILE A 289 -32.42 2.75 15.80
CA ILE A 289 -33.33 2.92 16.93
C ILE A 289 -32.60 2.69 18.25
N ASP A 290 -33.13 3.27 19.31
CA ASP A 290 -32.72 2.95 20.68
C ASP A 290 -33.38 1.66 21.16
N PRO A 291 -32.78 0.93 22.12
CA PRO A 291 -33.37 -0.29 22.67
C PRO A 291 -34.73 -0.07 23.38
N GLU A 292 -35.11 1.18 23.67
CA GLU A 292 -36.31 1.55 24.42
C GLU A 292 -37.57 1.72 23.54
N TRP A 293 -37.48 1.43 22.24
CA TRP A 293 -38.60 1.62 21.32
C TRP A 293 -39.78 0.68 21.62
N SER A 294 -40.99 1.26 21.69
CA SER A 294 -42.22 0.49 21.94
C SER A 294 -42.58 -0.41 20.75
N LYS A 295 -43.36 -1.47 21.03
CA LYS A 295 -43.91 -2.34 19.99
C LYS A 295 -44.72 -1.56 18.95
N GLU A 296 -45.48 -0.54 19.38
CA GLU A 296 -46.25 0.31 18.47
C GLU A 296 -45.35 1.10 17.51
N SER A 297 -44.24 1.64 18.01
CA SER A 297 -43.25 2.33 17.19
C SER A 297 -42.63 1.39 16.15
N LEU A 298 -42.28 0.17 16.54
CA LEU A 298 -41.75 -0.86 15.61
C LEU A 298 -42.78 -1.24 14.54
N GLU A 299 -44.05 -1.45 14.90
CA GLU A 299 -45.12 -1.73 13.93
C GLU A 299 -45.37 -0.54 12.99
N ASN A 300 -45.20 0.69 13.47
CA ASN A 300 -45.26 1.89 12.62
C ASN A 300 -44.12 1.92 11.59
N LEU A 301 -42.89 1.60 12.00
CA LEU A 301 -41.75 1.49 11.08
C LEU A 301 -41.99 0.41 10.02
N LYS A 302 -42.47 -0.76 10.45
CA LYS A 302 -42.82 -1.85 9.55
C LYS A 302 -43.88 -1.44 8.53
N ARG A 303 -44.94 -0.73 8.95
CA ARG A 303 -45.96 -0.18 8.04
C ARG A 303 -45.40 0.83 7.04
N LYS A 304 -44.32 1.54 7.40
CA LYS A 304 -43.61 2.48 6.52
C LYS A 304 -42.59 1.78 5.61
N GLY A 305 -42.51 0.45 5.62
CA GLY A 305 -41.62 -0.32 4.77
C GLY A 305 -40.20 -0.47 5.33
N VAL A 306 -39.94 -0.06 6.58
CA VAL A 306 -38.67 -0.35 7.24
C VAL A 306 -38.51 -1.86 7.38
N THR A 307 -37.40 -2.37 6.87
CA THR A 307 -37.14 -3.79 6.69
C THR A 307 -36.17 -4.33 7.75
N TRP A 308 -35.28 -3.48 8.28
CA TRP A 308 -34.45 -3.78 9.47
C TRP A 308 -34.20 -2.53 10.30
N VAL A 309 -33.95 -2.80 11.57
CA VAL A 309 -33.54 -1.81 12.55
C VAL A 309 -32.18 -2.20 13.12
N GLU A 310 -31.30 -1.22 13.24
CA GLU A 310 -30.06 -1.36 14.02
C GLU A 310 -30.31 -0.77 15.40
N PHE A 311 -30.05 -1.56 16.45
CA PHE A 311 -30.05 -1.03 17.82
C PHE A 311 -28.76 -0.28 18.05
N HIS A 312 -28.82 1.04 17.97
CA HIS A 312 -27.69 1.90 18.26
C HIS A 312 -27.57 2.10 19.78
N GLY A 313 -26.35 2.24 20.29
CA GLY A 313 -26.11 2.48 21.73
C GLY A 313 -26.22 1.26 22.66
N HIS A 314 -26.68 0.10 22.19
CA HIS A 314 -26.74 -1.14 22.98
C HIS A 314 -25.58 -2.08 22.63
N PHE A 315 -24.49 -1.99 23.40
CA PHE A 315 -23.24 -2.73 23.16
C PHE A 315 -22.91 -3.80 24.23
N PRO A 316 -23.78 -4.79 24.50
CA PRO A 316 -23.55 -5.75 25.58
C PRO A 316 -22.35 -6.69 25.38
N PHE A 317 -21.77 -6.74 24.17
CA PHE A 317 -20.65 -7.63 23.82
C PHE A 317 -19.34 -6.91 23.48
N TYR A 318 -19.21 -5.63 23.80
CA TYR A 318 -17.93 -4.92 23.63
C TYR A 318 -16.90 -5.20 24.72
N GLY A 319 -17.17 -6.13 25.65
CA GLY A 319 -16.21 -6.58 26.66
C GLY A 319 -15.77 -5.44 27.58
N LEU A 320 -16.58 -5.17 28.60
CA LEU A 320 -16.05 -4.71 29.89
C LEU A 320 -15.66 -5.93 30.71
#